data_AF-A0A8B9PJF5-F1
#
_entry.id   AF-A0A8B9PJF5-F1
#
_cell.length_a   1.000
_cell.length_b   1.000
_cell.length_c   1.000
_cell.angle_alpha   90.00
_cell.angle_beta   90.00
_cell.angle_gamma   90.00
#
_symmetry.space_group_name_H-M   'P 1'
#
loop_
_entity.id
_entity.type
_entity.pdbx_description
1 polymer ?
#
loop_
_entity_poly.entity_id
_entity_poly.type
_entity_poly.pdbx_seq_one_letter_code
_entity_poly.pdbx_strand_id
1 'polypeptide(L)'
;MSIKFPVLLTFFCLLACYSRKAALQKSSNFLNENIRMLKNILDMKVSSIKATFIFFQKDDEIEILCKASTVALEGKSCYRQLEGISLNLLHLVRRSSTDFKARCPVAGNTTSLKNFLLDLNRLLQRLAKDNRF
;
A
#
# COMPACT_ATOMS: atom_id res chain seq x y z
N MET A 1 22.41 -29.78 33.12
CA MET A 1 21.61 -28.54 33.20
C MET A 1 20.38 -28.70 32.30
N SER A 2 19.18 -28.83 32.89
CA SER A 2 17.93 -28.94 32.13
C SER A 2 17.31 -27.55 32.03
N ILE A 3 17.39 -26.93 30.85
CA ILE A 3 16.72 -25.64 30.60
C ILE A 3 15.22 -25.91 30.70
N LYS A 4 14.55 -25.26 31.66
CA LYS A 4 13.12 -25.45 31.89
C LYS A 4 12.36 -24.97 30.64
N PHE A 5 11.86 -25.93 29.86
CA PHE A 5 10.96 -25.78 28.70
C PHE A 5 9.96 -24.60 28.76
N PRO A 6 9.29 -24.30 29.90
CA PRO A 6 8.38 -23.15 29.99
C PRO A 6 9.04 -21.78 29.76
N VAL A 7 10.32 -21.61 30.10
CA VAL A 7 11.04 -20.33 29.90
C VAL A 7 11.23 -20.08 28.41
N LEU A 8 11.70 -21.08 27.66
CA LEU A 8 11.86 -21.00 26.20
C LEU A 8 10.54 -20.63 25.51
N LEU A 9 9.42 -21.23 25.92
CA LEU A 9 8.12 -20.96 25.33
C LEU A 9 7.67 -19.49 25.51
N THR A 10 7.88 -18.94 26.70
CA THR A 10 7.57 -17.51 26.97
C THR A 10 8.42 -16.56 26.14
N PHE A 11 9.70 -16.87 25.93
CA PHE A 11 10.57 -16.08 25.06
C PHE A 11 10.11 -16.11 23.59
N PHE A 12 9.70 -17.27 23.07
CA PHE A 12 9.16 -17.37 21.71
C PHE A 12 7.85 -16.59 21.53
N CYS A 13 6.94 -16.62 22.50
CA CYS A 13 5.71 -15.82 22.47
C CYS A 13 6.01 -14.30 22.46
N LEU A 14 6.94 -13.84 23.30
CA LEU A 14 7.34 -12.43 23.34
C LEU A 14 8.01 -11.96 22.05
N LEU A 15 8.89 -12.79 21.46
CA LEU A 15 9.52 -12.53 20.17
C LEU A 15 8.49 -12.43 19.05
N ALA A 16 7.51 -13.33 19.02
CA ALA A 16 6.43 -13.31 18.02
C ALA A 16 5.55 -12.05 18.14
N CYS A 17 5.20 -11.64 19.36
CA CYS A 17 4.44 -10.41 19.60
C CYS A 17 5.22 -9.14 19.22
N TYR A 18 6.52 -9.08 19.53
CA TYR A 18 7.36 -7.94 19.19
C TYR A 18 7.54 -7.80 17.66
N SER A 19 7.73 -8.93 16.99
CA SER A 19 7.84 -9.00 15.53
C SER A 19 6.57 -8.52 14.83
N ARG A 20 5.39 -8.90 15.34
CA ARG A 20 4.10 -8.43 14.81
C ARG A 20 3.94 -6.92 14.98
N LYS A 21 4.28 -6.36 16.15
CA LYS A 21 4.22 -4.90 16.39
C LYS A 21 5.15 -4.14 15.45
N ALA A 22 6.38 -4.62 15.28
CA ALA A 22 7.35 -4.01 14.37
C ALA A 22 6.88 -4.07 12.90
N ALA A 23 6.27 -5.18 12.48
CA ALA A 23 5.70 -5.33 11.13
C ALA A 23 4.55 -4.35 10.89
N LEU A 24 3.63 -4.21 11.86
CA LEU A 24 2.51 -3.27 11.82
C LEU A 24 3.01 -1.81 11.76
N GLN A 25 3.97 -1.45 12.62
CA GLN A 25 4.55 -0.10 12.60
C GLN A 25 5.24 0.22 11.27
N LYS A 26 5.94 -0.75 10.67
CA LYS A 26 6.57 -0.57 9.35
C LYS A 26 5.54 -0.47 8.22
N SER A 27 4.39 -1.13 8.33
CA SER A 27 3.29 -0.99 7.37
C SER A 27 2.61 0.37 7.48
N SER A 28 2.31 0.82 8.71
CA SER A 28 1.83 2.18 8.97
C SER A 28 2.76 3.25 8.40
N ASN A 29 4.09 3.08 8.50
CA ASN A 29 5.05 3.99 7.87
C ASN A 29 4.89 4.05 6.34
N PHE A 30 4.77 2.91 5.65
CA PHE A 30 4.57 2.90 4.20
C PHE A 30 3.24 3.55 3.78
N LEU A 31 2.18 3.33 4.56
CA LEU A 31 0.88 3.96 4.32
C LEU A 31 0.96 5.49 4.46
N ASN A 32 1.53 5.97 5.56
CA ASN A 32 1.68 7.40 5.83
C ASN A 32 2.59 8.09 4.80
N GLU A 33 3.67 7.43 4.39
CA GLU A 33 4.56 7.94 3.35
C GLU A 33 3.85 8.06 2.00
N ASN A 34 3.03 7.09 1.62
CA ASN A 34 2.20 7.21 0.41
C ASN A 34 1.25 8.41 0.47
N ILE A 35 0.55 8.61 1.60
CA ILE A 35 -0.36 9.75 1.79
C ILE A 35 0.39 11.07 1.62
N ARG A 36 1.57 11.19 2.24
CA ARG A 36 2.43 12.38 2.12
C ARG A 36 2.86 12.63 0.68
N MET A 37 3.33 11.60 -0.02
CA MET A 37 3.79 11.71 -1.41
C MET A 37 2.64 12.08 -2.36
N LEU A 38 1.46 11.47 -2.19
CA LEU A 38 0.28 11.80 -2.99
C LEU A 38 -0.16 13.24 -2.79
N LYS A 39 -0.18 13.73 -1.54
CA LYS A 39 -0.47 15.13 -1.25
C LYS A 39 0.48 16.07 -1.98
N ASN A 40 1.78 15.80 -1.93
CA ASN A 40 2.78 16.60 -2.63
C ASN A 40 2.53 16.63 -4.15
N ILE A 41 2.20 15.49 -4.77
CA ILE A 41 1.89 15.43 -6.21
C ILE A 41 0.61 16.24 -6.52
N LEU A 42 -0.44 16.08 -5.71
CA LEU A 42 -1.71 16.79 -5.89
C LEU A 42 -1.56 18.31 -5.76
N ASP A 43 -0.69 18.78 -4.87
CA ASP A 43 -0.40 20.20 -4.64
C ASP A 43 0.36 20.84 -5.82
N MET A 44 1.13 20.07 -6.59
CA MET A 44 1.90 20.55 -7.76
C MET A 44 1.05 20.91 -9.00
N LYS A 45 -0.28 21.05 -8.85
CA LYS A 45 -1.26 21.21 -9.95
C LYS A 45 -1.07 20.14 -11.02
N VAL A 46 -1.56 18.93 -10.72
CA VAL A 46 -1.54 17.80 -11.65
C VAL A 46 -2.21 18.18 -12.97
N SER A 47 -1.41 18.30 -14.05
CA SER A 47 -1.97 18.48 -15.38
C SER A 47 -2.78 17.25 -15.74
N SER A 48 -3.93 17.44 -16.38
CA SER A 48 -4.84 16.34 -16.75
C SER A 48 -4.25 15.54 -17.91
N ILE A 49 -3.15 14.84 -17.66
CA ILE A 49 -2.69 13.79 -18.56
C ILE A 49 -3.76 12.70 -18.48
N LYS A 50 -4.46 12.50 -19.59
CA LYS A 50 -5.33 11.34 -19.79
C LYS A 50 -4.40 10.13 -19.80
N ALA A 51 -4.23 9.53 -18.64
CA ALA A 51 -3.55 8.27 -18.50
C ALA A 51 -4.59 7.25 -18.05
N THR A 52 -4.56 6.07 -18.66
CA THR A 52 -5.57 5.04 -18.53
C THR A 52 -5.47 4.39 -17.15
N PHE A 53 -6.24 4.89 -16.20
CA PHE A 53 -6.25 4.33 -14.84
C PHE A 53 -7.62 3.76 -14.50
N ILE A 54 -7.61 2.64 -13.79
CA ILE A 54 -8.78 1.78 -13.60
C ILE A 54 -9.33 1.96 -12.19
N PHE A 55 -10.66 2.03 -12.07
CA PHE A 55 -11.38 2.17 -10.80
C PHE A 55 -11.86 0.81 -10.29
N PHE A 56 -11.61 0.50 -9.01
CA PHE A 56 -11.73 -0.84 -8.43
C PHE A 56 -12.94 -0.95 -7.48
N GLN A 57 -14.15 -0.87 -8.03
CA GLN A 57 -15.38 -0.72 -7.22
C GLN A 57 -15.93 -2.03 -6.61
N LYS A 58 -15.35 -3.18 -6.95
CA LYS A 58 -15.79 -4.52 -6.49
C LYS A 58 -14.69 -5.39 -5.88
N ASP A 59 -13.48 -4.86 -5.78
CA ASP A 59 -12.32 -5.62 -5.35
C ASP A 59 -12.13 -5.48 -3.82
N ASP A 60 -11.50 -6.48 -3.18
CA ASP A 60 -11.06 -6.33 -1.80
C ASP A 60 -9.90 -5.31 -1.68
N GLU A 61 -9.69 -4.76 -0.50
CA GLU A 61 -8.70 -3.69 -0.30
C GLU A 61 -7.28 -4.07 -0.74
N ILE A 62 -6.88 -5.34 -0.59
CA ILE A 62 -5.54 -5.79 -0.98
C ILE A 62 -5.43 -5.85 -2.49
N GLU A 63 -6.46 -6.34 -3.17
CA GLU A 63 -6.55 -6.31 -4.63
C GLU A 63 -6.56 -4.87 -5.16
N ILE A 64 -7.30 -3.96 -4.53
CA ILE A 64 -7.29 -2.53 -4.87
C ILE A 64 -5.88 -1.95 -4.75
N LEU A 65 -5.19 -2.16 -3.61
CA LEU A 65 -3.83 -1.65 -3.39
C LEU A 65 -2.83 -2.23 -4.41
N CYS A 66 -3.00 -3.50 -4.75
CA CYS A 66 -2.13 -4.16 -5.71
C CYS A 66 -2.34 -3.60 -7.13
N LYS A 67 -3.59 -3.43 -7.58
CA LYS A 67 -3.88 -2.83 -8.90
C LYS A 67 -3.46 -1.35 -8.94
N ALA A 68 -3.66 -0.60 -7.84
CA ALA A 68 -3.17 0.77 -7.71
C ALA A 68 -1.64 0.86 -7.80
N SER A 69 -0.91 -0.15 -7.30
CA SER A 69 0.55 -0.21 -7.44
C SER A 69 1.00 -0.38 -8.89
N THR A 70 0.29 -1.20 -9.69
CA THR A 70 0.54 -1.37 -11.13
C THR A 70 0.32 -0.04 -11.85
N VAL A 71 -0.84 0.58 -11.60
CA VAL A 71 -1.22 1.86 -12.18
C VAL A 71 -0.21 2.98 -11.83
N ALA A 72 0.22 3.08 -10.57
CA ALA A 72 1.20 4.09 -10.17
C ALA A 72 2.55 3.89 -10.89
N LEU A 73 2.97 2.64 -11.08
CA LEU A 73 4.19 2.32 -11.81
C LEU A 73 4.12 2.76 -13.29
N GLU A 74 2.96 2.56 -13.93
CA GLU A 74 2.72 3.00 -15.31
C GLU A 74 2.71 4.53 -15.43
N GLY A 75 2.16 5.22 -14.42
CA GLY A 75 2.12 6.68 -14.35
C GLY A 75 3.47 7.35 -14.06
N LYS A 76 4.54 6.61 -13.77
CA LYS A 76 5.83 7.18 -13.33
C LYS A 76 6.50 8.12 -14.33
N SER A 77 6.17 7.99 -15.61
CA SER A 77 6.63 8.91 -16.67
C SER A 77 6.06 10.32 -16.50
N CYS A 78 4.89 10.45 -15.87
CA CYS A 78 4.27 11.75 -15.55
C CYS A 78 4.86 12.35 -14.27
N TYR A 79 5.01 11.51 -13.23
CA TYR A 79 5.59 11.91 -11.94
C TYR A 79 6.48 10.80 -11.40
N ARG A 80 7.80 11.06 -11.31
CA ARG A 80 8.78 10.07 -10.84
C ARG A 80 8.46 9.54 -9.43
N GLN A 81 7.83 10.35 -8.58
CA GLN A 81 7.38 9.98 -7.25
C GLN A 81 6.40 8.78 -7.24
N LEU A 82 5.68 8.53 -8.34
CA LEU A 82 4.74 7.41 -8.43
C LEU A 82 5.42 6.05 -8.39
N GLU A 83 6.71 5.97 -8.74
CA GLU A 83 7.51 4.76 -8.56
C GLU A 83 7.66 4.41 -7.07
N GLY A 84 7.97 5.41 -6.23
CA GLY A 84 8.04 5.21 -4.78
C GLY A 84 6.68 4.85 -4.18
N ILE A 85 5.60 5.46 -4.67
CA ILE A 85 4.24 5.11 -4.27
C ILE A 85 3.93 3.65 -4.61
N SER A 86 4.23 3.23 -5.84
CA SER A 86 4.05 1.85 -6.28
C SER A 86 4.78 0.85 -5.38
N LEU A 87 6.05 1.11 -5.06
CA LEU A 87 6.87 0.25 -4.19
C LEU A 87 6.28 0.14 -2.77
N ASN A 88 5.86 1.27 -2.19
CA ASN A 88 5.27 1.27 -0.85
C ASN A 88 3.94 0.50 -0.82
N LEU A 89 3.09 0.66 -1.85
CA LEU A 89 1.84 -0.11 -1.98
C LEU A 89 2.10 -1.62 -2.11
N LEU A 90 3.09 -2.03 -2.91
CA LEU A 90 3.48 -3.44 -3.02
C LEU A 90 3.98 -4.00 -1.68
N HIS A 91 4.68 -3.19 -0.87
CA HIS A 91 5.08 -3.60 0.47
C HIS A 91 3.88 -3.83 1.41
N LEU A 92 2.82 -3.01 1.31
CA LEU A 92 1.58 -3.23 2.05
C LEU A 92 0.90 -4.53 1.63
N VAL A 93 0.75 -4.75 0.32
CA VAL A 93 0.13 -5.98 -0.24
C VAL A 93 0.88 -7.23 0.20
N ARG A 94 2.22 -7.24 0.08
CA ARG A 94 3.07 -8.40 0.47
C ARG A 94 2.96 -8.79 1.94
N ARG A 95 2.64 -7.84 2.82
CA ARG A 95 2.51 -8.13 4.24
C ARG A 95 1.10 -8.57 4.64
N SER A 96 0.11 -8.19 3.86
CA SER A 96 -1.28 -8.46 4.16
C SER A 96 -1.87 -9.64 3.39
N SER A 97 -1.16 -10.19 2.41
CA SER A 97 -1.57 -11.39 1.68
C SER A 97 -0.39 -12.33 1.40
N THR A 98 -0.65 -13.62 1.54
CA THR A 98 0.27 -14.71 1.12
C THR A 98 0.23 -14.95 -0.39
N ASP A 99 -0.86 -14.56 -1.05
CA ASP A 99 -1.11 -14.77 -2.49
C ASP A 99 -0.59 -13.59 -3.32
N PHE A 100 0.65 -13.19 -3.06
CA PHE A 100 1.27 -12.05 -3.70
C PHE A 100 1.47 -12.27 -5.21
N LYS A 101 0.94 -11.35 -6.02
CA LYS A 101 1.26 -11.24 -7.44
C LYS A 101 2.15 -10.01 -7.67
N ALA A 102 3.27 -10.19 -8.38
CA ALA A 102 4.24 -9.11 -8.64
C ALA A 102 3.64 -7.93 -9.43
N ARG A 103 2.65 -8.20 -10.28
CA ARG A 103 1.79 -7.20 -10.91
C ARG A 103 0.36 -7.71 -10.82
N CYS A 104 -0.56 -6.86 -10.37
CA CYS A 104 -1.96 -7.22 -10.43
C CYS A 104 -2.54 -6.86 -11.79
N PRO A 105 -3.28 -7.79 -12.44
CA PRO A 105 -4.00 -7.49 -13.66
C PRO A 105 -4.96 -6.33 -13.42
N VAL A 106 -4.96 -5.37 -14.33
CA VAL A 106 -5.80 -4.19 -14.22
C VAL A 106 -6.82 -4.24 -15.35
N ALA A 107 -8.11 -4.37 -15.03
CA ALA A 107 -9.21 -4.34 -15.99
C ALA A 107 -10.37 -3.48 -15.47
N GLY A 108 -10.92 -2.59 -16.29
CA GLY A 108 -12.08 -1.76 -15.95
C GLY A 108 -12.14 -0.40 -16.68
N ASN A 109 -12.96 0.51 -16.17
CA ASN A 109 -13.21 1.83 -16.77
C ASN A 109 -12.03 2.78 -16.60
N THR A 110 -11.82 3.64 -17.59
CA THR A 110 -10.72 4.61 -17.62
C THR A 110 -11.05 5.87 -16.80
N THR A 111 -10.05 6.42 -16.10
CA THR A 111 -10.14 7.71 -15.39
C THR A 111 -8.93 8.58 -15.67
N SER A 112 -8.95 9.86 -15.27
CA SER A 112 -7.79 10.74 -15.39
C SER A 112 -6.75 10.46 -14.30
N LEU A 113 -5.47 10.79 -14.55
CA LEU A 113 -4.41 10.68 -13.51
C LEU A 113 -4.81 11.41 -12.23
N LYS A 114 -5.32 12.63 -12.36
CA LYS A 114 -5.76 13.44 -11.23
C LYS A 114 -6.83 12.73 -10.40
N ASN A 115 -7.85 12.17 -11.04
CA ASN A 115 -8.91 11.45 -10.34
C ASN A 115 -8.39 10.18 -9.67
N PHE A 116 -7.55 9.41 -10.37
CA PHE A 116 -6.89 8.25 -9.79
C PHE A 116 -6.11 8.62 -8.51
N LEU A 117 -5.29 9.68 -8.54
CA LEU A 117 -4.51 10.11 -7.38
C LEU A 117 -5.39 10.59 -6.22
N LEU A 118 -6.49 11.29 -6.53
CA LEU A 118 -7.46 11.73 -5.52
C LEU A 118 -8.14 10.53 -4.85
N ASP A 119 -8.60 9.56 -5.64
CA ASP A 119 -9.30 8.39 -5.12
C ASP A 119 -8.35 7.48 -4.34
N LEU A 120 -7.11 7.31 -4.82
CA LEU A 120 -6.08 6.60 -4.07
C LEU A 120 -5.77 7.30 -2.74
N ASN A 121 -5.61 8.63 -2.73
CA ASN A 121 -5.35 9.36 -1.49
C ASN A 121 -6.51 9.20 -0.49
N ARG A 122 -7.77 9.27 -0.95
CA ARG A 122 -8.95 9.02 -0.11
C ARG A 122 -8.98 7.60 0.46
N LEU A 123 -8.64 6.61 -0.36
CA LEU A 123 -8.55 5.21 0.08
C LEU A 123 -7.50 5.07 1.18
N LEU A 124 -6.27 5.56 0.96
CA LEU A 124 -5.19 5.40 1.94
C LEU A 124 -5.49 6.15 3.25
N GLN A 125 -6.12 7.33 3.18
CA GLN A 125 -6.59 8.04 4.38
C GLN A 125 -7.64 7.25 5.15
N ARG A 126 -8.57 6.58 4.45
CA ARG A 126 -9.56 5.69 5.09
C ARG A 126 -8.87 4.51 5.78
N LEU A 127 -7.97 3.83 5.07
CA LEU A 127 -7.21 2.69 5.62
C LEU A 127 -6.38 3.07 6.85
N ALA A 128 -5.80 4.28 6.85
CA ALA A 128 -5.06 4.81 7.99
C ALA A 128 -5.98 5.08 9.18
N LYS A 129 -7.15 5.71 8.94
CA LYS A 129 -8.15 5.98 9.98
C LYS A 129 -8.69 4.70 10.61
N ASP A 130 -8.88 3.66 9.79
CA ASP A 130 -9.41 2.38 10.20
C ASP A 130 -8.33 1.44 10.80
N ASN A 131 -7.08 1.91 10.94
CA ASN A 131 -5.92 1.14 11.42
C ASN A 131 -5.75 -0.21 10.71
N ARG A 132 -5.99 -0.24 9.39
CA ARG A 132 -5.94 -1.48 8.59
C ARG A 132 -4.51 -1.98 8.34
N PHE A 133 -3.48 -1.18 8.66
CA PHE A 133 -2.06 -1.47 8.44
C PHE A 133 -1.15 -0.92 9.53
#